data_AF-A0A433KTH1-F1
#
_entry.id   AF-A0A433KTH1-F1
#
_cell.length_a   1.000
_cell.length_b   1.000
_cell.length_c   1.000
_cell.angle_alpha   90.00
_cell.angle_beta   90.00
_cell.angle_gamma   90.00
#
_symmetry.space_group_name_H-M   'P 1'
#
loop_
_entity.id
_entity.type
_entity.pdbx_description
1 polymer ?
#
loop_
_entity_poly.entity_id
_entity_poly.type
_entity_poly.pdbx_seq_one_letter_code
_entity_poly.pdbx_strand_id
1 'polypeptide(L)'
;MKSAIQPALMPMSPVAMLDVWKVGIMAIELWTSSFSTITQRNQLWQTQPFFSPRMMKENQRMVTEKLEASMEAGFAMQKAFLNMLGGQHAPWWVTSRQAMQPYHRRSSANSKRLAR
;
A
#
# COMPACT_ATOMS: atom_id res chain seq x y z
N MET A 1 -12.05 -5.84 43.24
CA MET A 1 -11.57 -6.48 42.00
C MET A 1 -12.04 -5.64 40.83
N LYS A 2 -11.14 -5.03 40.06
CA LYS A 2 -11.50 -4.30 38.83
C LYS A 2 -11.86 -5.37 37.79
N SER A 3 -13.12 -5.44 37.37
CA SER A 3 -13.53 -6.32 36.28
C SER A 3 -12.69 -6.00 35.04
N ALA A 4 -11.90 -6.97 34.60
CA ALA A 4 -11.28 -6.93 33.28
C ALA A 4 -12.42 -6.97 32.27
N ILE A 5 -12.72 -5.83 31.65
CA ILE A 5 -13.55 -5.77 30.45
C ILE A 5 -12.74 -6.55 29.41
N GLN A 6 -13.11 -7.81 29.20
CA GLN A 6 -12.66 -8.53 28.02
C GLN A 6 -13.09 -7.67 26.81
N PRO A 7 -12.20 -7.38 25.85
CA PRO A 7 -12.64 -6.80 24.60
C PRO A 7 -13.53 -7.88 23.97
N ALA A 8 -14.84 -7.74 24.13
CA ALA A 8 -15.79 -8.55 23.40
C ALA A 8 -15.42 -8.35 21.93
N LEU A 9 -15.04 -9.42 21.25
CA LEU A 9 -15.02 -9.50 19.79
C LEU A 9 -16.40 -9.03 19.35
N MET A 10 -16.55 -7.74 19.08
CA MET A 10 -17.84 -7.19 18.69
C MET A 10 -18.19 -7.86 17.37
N PRO A 11 -19.37 -8.49 17.26
CA PRO A 11 -19.80 -9.03 15.99
C PRO A 11 -19.82 -7.89 14.98
N MET A 12 -18.95 -7.97 13.97
CA MET A 12 -18.92 -6.99 12.89
C MET A 12 -20.29 -7.00 12.21
N SER A 13 -20.87 -5.82 12.02
CA SER A 13 -22.08 -5.71 11.22
C SER A 13 -21.80 -6.24 9.80
N PRO A 14 -22.81 -6.75 9.07
CA PRO A 14 -22.62 -7.20 7.68
C PRO A 14 -21.97 -6.13 6.78
N VAL A 15 -22.26 -4.85 7.06
CA VAL A 15 -21.66 -3.71 6.37
C VAL A 15 -20.17 -3.57 6.70
N ALA A 16 -19.77 -3.72 7.96
CA ALA A 16 -18.37 -3.70 8.36
C ALA A 16 -17.60 -4.86 7.73
N MET A 17 -18.18 -6.06 7.64
CA MET A 17 -17.57 -7.19 6.95
C MET A 17 -17.35 -6.92 5.45
N LEU A 18 -18.31 -6.28 4.78
CA LEU A 18 -18.15 -5.87 3.38
C LEU A 18 -17.04 -4.83 3.19
N ASP A 19 -16.89 -3.89 4.12
CA ASP A 19 -15.83 -2.91 4.08
C ASP A 19 -14.44 -3.55 4.26
N VAL A 20 -14.32 -4.54 5.16
CA VAL A 20 -13.09 -5.34 5.31
C VAL A 20 -12.74 -6.04 4.03
N TRP A 21 -13.73 -6.69 3.42
CA TRP A 21 -13.52 -7.39 2.17
C TRP A 21 -13.03 -6.44 1.07
N LYS A 22 -13.64 -5.26 0.93
CA LYS A 22 -13.19 -4.23 -0.03
C LYS A 22 -11.78 -3.74 0.25
N VAL A 23 -11.44 -3.49 1.52
CA VAL A 23 -10.07 -3.12 1.91
C VAL A 23 -9.09 -4.24 1.59
N GLY A 24 -9.46 -5.50 1.80
CA GLY A 24 -8.65 -6.67 1.45
C GLY A 24 -8.39 -6.79 -0.04
N ILE A 25 -9.42 -6.62 -0.88
CA ILE A 25 -9.27 -6.61 -2.35
C ILE A 25 -8.33 -5.49 -2.77
N MET A 26 -8.53 -4.27 -2.26
CA MET A 26 -7.69 -3.12 -2.56
C MET A 26 -6.23 -3.31 -2.11
N ALA A 27 -5.98 -4.00 -0.99
CA ALA A 27 -4.65 -4.39 -0.56
C ALA A 27 -3.94 -5.31 -1.56
N ILE A 28 -4.66 -6.36 -2.00
CA ILE A 28 -4.15 -7.32 -2.96
C ILE A 28 -3.83 -6.62 -4.29
N GLU A 29 -4.73 -5.77 -4.79
CA GLU A 29 -4.52 -5.01 -6.02
C GLU A 29 -3.29 -4.10 -5.93
N LEU A 30 -3.12 -3.38 -4.80
CA LEU A 30 -1.97 -2.50 -4.60
C LEU A 30 -0.65 -3.26 -4.53
N TRP A 31 -0.60 -4.37 -3.79
CA TRP A 31 0.61 -5.18 -3.66
C TRP A 31 0.96 -5.88 -4.98
N THR A 32 -0.01 -6.53 -5.62
CA THR A 32 0.22 -7.20 -6.91
C THR A 32 0.69 -6.23 -7.99
N SER A 33 0.09 -5.03 -8.07
CA SER A 33 0.52 -3.97 -8.98
C SER A 33 1.93 -3.48 -8.68
N SER A 34 2.28 -3.35 -7.40
CA SER A 34 3.61 -2.92 -6.96
C SER A 34 4.66 -3.96 -7.30
N PHE A 35 4.41 -5.25 -7.00
CA PHE A 35 5.30 -6.35 -7.36
C PHE A 35 5.48 -6.46 -8.87
N SER A 36 4.39 -6.39 -9.65
CA SER A 36 4.48 -6.41 -11.11
C SER A 36 5.35 -5.28 -11.65
N THR A 37 5.20 -4.05 -11.12
CA THR A 37 6.04 -2.92 -11.49
C THR A 37 7.52 -3.15 -11.17
N ILE A 38 7.81 -3.69 -9.98
CA ILE A 38 9.19 -3.98 -9.55
C ILE A 38 9.81 -5.05 -10.44
N THR A 39 9.08 -6.14 -10.72
CA THR A 39 9.53 -7.22 -11.60
C THR A 39 9.83 -6.71 -13.01
N GLN A 40 8.95 -5.89 -13.59
CA GLN A 40 9.18 -5.28 -14.90
C GLN A 40 10.44 -4.40 -14.90
N ARG A 41 10.66 -3.61 -13.85
CA ARG A 41 11.86 -2.75 -13.72
C ARG A 41 13.13 -3.58 -13.53
N ASN A 42 13.07 -4.68 -12.79
CA ASN A 42 14.17 -5.64 -12.66
C ASN A 42 14.47 -6.34 -13.99
N GLN A 43 13.45 -6.74 -14.74
CA GLN A 43 13.61 -7.36 -16.05
C GLN A 43 14.24 -6.40 -17.06
N LEU A 44 13.90 -5.10 -17.01
CA LEU A 44 14.56 -4.08 -17.82
C LEU A 44 16.06 -4.00 -17.52
N TRP A 45 16.48 -4.30 -16.28
CA TRP A 45 17.91 -4.39 -15.98
C TRP A 45 18.59 -5.58 -16.67
N GLN A 46 17.88 -6.69 -16.90
CA GLN A 46 18.50 -7.87 -17.48
C GLN A 46 18.49 -7.88 -19.02
N THR A 47 17.60 -7.10 -19.63
CA THR A 47 17.24 -7.27 -21.06
C THR A 47 17.56 -6.08 -21.95
N GLN A 48 17.78 -4.89 -21.39
CA GLN A 48 18.08 -3.69 -22.18
C GLN A 48 19.56 -3.29 -22.04
N PRO A 49 20.27 -3.00 -23.15
CA PRO A 49 21.64 -2.50 -23.08
C PRO A 49 21.68 -1.17 -22.33
N PHE A 50 22.54 -1.09 -21.31
CA PHE A 50 22.64 0.05 -20.40
C PHE A 50 23.36 1.23 -21.06
N PHE A 51 22.63 2.05 -21.81
CA PHE A 51 23.24 3.22 -22.44
C PHE A 51 23.50 4.40 -21.47
N SER A 52 22.97 4.37 -20.24
CA SER A 52 23.15 5.47 -19.28
C SER A 52 23.16 5.00 -17.81
N PRO A 53 24.27 5.19 -17.09
CA PRO A 53 24.35 4.98 -15.63
C PRO A 53 23.33 5.82 -14.84
N ARG A 54 22.93 6.98 -15.38
CA ARG A 54 21.93 7.86 -14.76
C ARG A 54 20.54 7.23 -14.77
N MET A 55 20.16 6.59 -15.88
CA MET A 55 18.88 5.87 -16.00
C MET A 55 18.80 4.67 -15.07
N MET A 56 19.92 3.96 -14.87
CA MET A 56 19.98 2.85 -13.91
C MET A 56 19.72 3.33 -12.47
N LYS A 57 20.42 4.38 -12.03
CA LYS A 57 20.23 4.95 -10.69
C LYS A 57 18.80 5.45 -10.47
N GLU A 58 18.19 6.07 -11.47
CA GLU A 58 16.80 6.50 -11.37
C GLU A 58 15.83 5.31 -11.29
N ASN A 59 16.02 4.25 -12.09
CA ASN A 59 15.21 3.04 -11.99
C ASN A 59 15.34 2.36 -10.62
N GLN A 60 16.55 2.26 -10.06
CA GLN A 60 16.77 1.75 -8.71
C GLN A 60 16.04 2.60 -7.67
N ARG A 61 16.14 3.93 -7.77
CA ARG A 61 15.40 4.86 -6.93
C ARG A 61 13.89 4.64 -7.02
N MET A 62 13.35 4.44 -8.22
CA MET A 62 11.91 4.17 -8.41
C MET A 62 11.45 2.88 -7.72
N VAL A 63 12.27 1.83 -7.77
CA VAL A 63 11.98 0.55 -7.10
C VAL A 63 11.98 0.75 -5.58
N THR A 64 12.99 1.42 -5.03
CA THR A 64 13.05 1.74 -3.60
C THR A 64 11.85 2.57 -3.16
N GLU A 65 11.53 3.64 -3.90
CA GLU A 65 10.36 4.49 -3.64
C GLU A 65 9.05 3.67 -3.67
N LYS A 66 8.92 2.69 -4.59
CA LYS A 66 7.74 1.80 -4.65
C LYS A 66 7.66 0.87 -3.44
N LEU A 67 8.79 0.32 -2.98
CA LEU A 67 8.85 -0.51 -1.78
C LEU A 67 8.45 0.27 -0.54
N GLU A 68 9.00 1.48 -0.35
CA GLU A 68 8.63 2.36 0.76
C GLU A 68 7.15 2.71 0.77
N ALA A 69 6.57 3.08 -0.39
CA ALA A 69 5.13 3.32 -0.49
C ALA A 69 4.32 2.07 -0.11
N SER A 70 4.80 0.89 -0.49
CA SER A 70 4.14 -0.37 -0.16
C SER A 70 4.17 -0.67 1.34
N MET A 71 5.28 -0.35 2.01
CA MET A 71 5.37 -0.45 3.47
C MET A 71 4.45 0.56 4.16
N GLU A 72 4.45 1.83 3.75
CA GLU A 72 3.56 2.86 4.32
C GLU A 72 2.08 2.49 4.14
N ALA A 73 1.69 2.00 2.96
CA ALA A 73 0.35 1.52 2.69
C ALA A 73 0.01 0.29 3.55
N GLY A 74 0.95 -0.65 3.69
CA GLY A 74 0.82 -1.80 4.57
C GLY A 74 0.58 -1.42 6.03
N PHE A 75 1.31 -0.43 6.55
CA PHE A 75 1.09 0.09 7.91
C PHE A 75 -0.28 0.75 8.07
N ALA A 76 -0.74 1.52 7.08
CA ALA A 76 -2.08 2.11 7.09
C ALA A 76 -3.17 1.03 7.16
N MET A 77 -3.02 -0.06 6.38
CA MET A 77 -3.95 -1.18 6.39
C MET A 77 -3.90 -1.98 7.69
N GLN A 78 -2.70 -2.27 8.21
CA GLN A 78 -2.53 -2.97 9.49
C GLN A 78 -3.17 -2.17 10.63
N LYS A 79 -2.97 -0.84 10.65
CA LYS A 79 -3.60 0.04 11.63
C LYS A 79 -5.12 0.02 11.52
N ALA A 80 -5.66 0.06 10.30
CA ALA A 80 -7.11 -0.03 10.08
C ALA A 80 -7.68 -1.36 10.59
N PHE A 81 -6.97 -2.47 10.35
CA PHE A 81 -7.36 -3.79 10.83
C PHE A 81 -7.32 -3.89 12.37
N LEU A 82 -6.26 -3.36 13.00
CA LEU A 82 -6.15 -3.32 14.47
C LEU A 82 -7.23 -2.44 15.12
N ASN A 83 -7.49 -1.27 14.54
CA ASN A 83 -8.56 -0.38 15.01
C ASN A 83 -9.91 -1.10 14.97
N MET A 84 -10.18 -1.83 13.90
CA MET A 84 -11.41 -2.60 13.75
C MET A 84 -11.53 -3.72 14.78
N LEU A 85 -10.45 -4.45 15.06
CA LEU A 85 -10.42 -5.43 16.17
C LEU A 85 -10.70 -4.77 17.53
N GLY A 86 -10.30 -3.50 17.70
CA GLY A 86 -10.62 -2.68 18.86
C GLY A 86 -12.02 -2.04 18.85
N GLY A 87 -12.89 -2.39 17.88
CA GLY A 87 -14.24 -1.84 17.76
C GLY A 87 -14.33 -0.49 17.04
N GLN A 88 -13.21 0.05 16.56
CA GLN A 88 -13.16 1.30 15.79
C GLN A 88 -13.16 0.97 14.29
N HIS A 89 -14.33 1.07 13.65
CA HIS A 89 -14.47 0.85 12.22
C HIS A 89 -14.34 2.16 11.43
N ALA A 90 -13.49 2.15 10.40
CA ALA A 90 -13.43 3.23 9.41
C ALA A 90 -14.04 2.73 8.10
N PRO A 91 -14.87 3.54 7.41
CA PRO A 91 -15.39 3.15 6.12
C PRO A 91 -14.27 2.84 5.12
N TRP A 92 -14.50 1.85 4.25
CA TRP A 92 -13.46 1.34 3.35
C TRP A 92 -12.75 2.45 2.53
N TRP A 93 -13.49 3.47 2.06
CA TRP A 93 -12.94 4.57 1.27
C TRP A 93 -11.95 5.45 2.04
N VAL A 94 -12.10 5.57 3.37
CA VAL A 94 -11.16 6.32 4.21
C VAL A 94 -9.84 5.58 4.28
N THR A 95 -9.88 4.28 4.59
CA THR A 95 -8.71 3.42 4.63
C THR A 95 -8.03 3.33 3.26
N SER A 96 -8.80 3.16 2.18
CA SER A 96 -8.27 3.14 0.82
C SER A 96 -7.56 4.44 0.46
N ARG A 97 -8.15 5.60 0.78
CA ARG A 97 -7.51 6.89 0.51
C ARG A 97 -6.18 7.03 1.24
N GLN A 98 -6.13 6.64 2.52
CA GLN A 98 -4.90 6.67 3.31
C GLN A 98 -3.82 5.73 2.74
N ALA A 99 -4.20 4.51 2.37
CA ALA A 99 -3.29 3.53 1.79
C ALA A 99 -2.76 3.94 0.40
N MET A 100 -3.57 4.62 -0.41
CA MET A 100 -3.16 5.09 -1.75
C MET A 100 -2.29 6.35 -1.73
N GLN A 101 -2.35 7.15 -0.67
CA GLN A 101 -1.66 8.44 -0.59
C GLN A 101 -0.11 8.32 -0.77
N PRO A 102 0.60 7.36 -0.15
CA PRO A 102 2.01 7.10 -0.41
C PRO A 102 2.34 6.87 -1.88
N TYR A 103 1.51 6.06 -2.56
CA TYR A 103 1.68 5.73 -3.97
C TYR A 103 1.44 6.93 -4.87
N HIS A 104 0.36 7.68 -4.64
CA HIS A 104 0.03 8.86 -5.42
C HIS A 104 1.14 9.92 -5.35
N ARG A 105 1.65 10.20 -4.14
CA ARG A 105 2.74 11.16 -3.93
C ARG A 105 3.99 10.79 -4.72
N ARG A 106 4.43 9.53 -4.62
CA ARG A 106 5.67 9.05 -5.27
C ARG A 106 5.50 8.90 -6.77
N SER A 107 4.33 8.45 -7.25
CA SER A 107 4.02 8.40 -8.69
C SER A 107 4.00 9.79 -9.32
N SER A 108 3.47 10.79 -8.61
CA SER A 108 3.48 12.19 -9.06
C SER A 108 4.91 12.75 -9.11
N ALA A 109 5.72 12.49 -8.08
CA ALA A 109 7.12 12.89 -8.05
C ALA A 109 7.91 12.21 -9.18
N ASN A 110 7.66 10.93 -9.42
CA ASN A 110 8.30 10.16 -10.48
C ASN A 110 7.97 10.73 -11.87
N SER A 111 6.70 10.99 -12.15
CA SER A 111 6.26 11.55 -13.43
C SER A 111 6.93 12.90 -13.71
N LYS A 112 7.08 13.76 -12.69
CA LYS A 112 7.80 15.04 -12.80
C LYS A 112 9.29 14.89 -13.10
N ARG A 113 9.94 13.81 -12.66
CA ARG A 113 11.35 13.55 -12.93
C ARG A 113 11.57 12.97 -14.32
N LEU A 114 10.64 12.13 -14.79
CA LEU A 114 10.71 11.52 -16.13
C LEU A 114 10.32 12.49 -17.25
N ALA A 115 9.54 13.53 -16.94
CA ALA A 115 9.17 14.58 -17.90
C ALA A 115 10.24 15.68 -18.06
N ARG A 116 11.37 15.60 -17.36
CA ARG A 116 12.50 16.55 -17.42
C ARG A 116 13.69 15.92 -18.12
#